data_AF-A0A956FMZ7-F1
#
_entry.id   AF-A0A956FMZ7-F1
#
_cell.length_a   1.000
_cell.length_b   1.000
_cell.length_c   1.000
_cell.angle_alpha   90.00
_cell.angle_beta   90.00
_cell.angle_gamma   90.00
#
_symmetry.space_group_name_H-M   'P 1'
#
loop_
_entity.id
_entity.type
_entity.pdbx_description
1 polymer ?
#
loop_
_entity_poly.entity_id
_entity_poly.type
_entity_poly.pdbx_seq_one_letter_code
_entity_poly.pdbx_strand_id
1 'polypeptide(L)'
;MPRLALRSSISALGLCSLLALLGCPLDKEADEGASGSSSSSSTSGSGPTTTPPAESSSGSGVDGDSDGTGGSSSGGGSSSSSGDDGETGSSGGMEVCQVELPPPPACPAMDAPPPVIIEGDWPSPRPSVDDDLVADDEPEHGGAFIVEPDLPMQFECSTFEQDCPAGDKCMPWDNSGGGAWNATRCSPVAAMPGQLGDSCTVEGAGTSGVDDCDVGLMCWDVDAESGQGTCIELCSCSPENPVCNAANTTCAISNEGALAICLPVCSPLDPGACATGQACYPIGDTFLCAPDASGDLGLAGDPCEYVNVCDPGLLCLGADAVPGCAGLGCCSPACSPGDDGPCLPGQTCEPWFEPGMAPDECLGMVGVCTAPV
;
A
#
# COMPACT_ATOMS: atom_id res chain seq x y z
N MET A 1 -2.44 7.65 -42.34
CA MET A 1 -2.14 8.76 -41.40
C MET A 1 -2.26 8.16 -40.01
N PRO A 2 -1.25 8.32 -39.15
CA PRO A 2 -0.92 7.29 -38.15
C PRO A 2 -1.88 7.24 -36.95
N ARG A 3 -2.17 6.01 -36.52
CA ARG A 3 -2.90 5.67 -35.29
C ARG A 3 -1.90 5.69 -34.12
N LEU A 4 -1.82 6.80 -33.38
CA LEU A 4 -0.86 6.94 -32.28
C LEU A 4 -1.40 7.69 -31.04
N ALA A 5 -2.72 7.92 -30.96
CA ALA A 5 -3.29 8.93 -30.07
C ALA A 5 -4.35 8.43 -29.07
N LEU A 6 -4.65 7.13 -28.99
CA LEU A 6 -5.69 6.60 -28.08
C LEU A 6 -5.17 5.84 -26.86
N ARG A 7 -3.93 5.30 -26.89
CA ARG A 7 -3.33 4.64 -25.72
C ARG A 7 -2.62 5.61 -24.74
N SER A 8 -2.35 6.84 -25.17
CA SER A 8 -1.69 7.87 -24.35
C SER A 8 -2.59 8.49 -23.26
N SER A 9 -3.90 8.19 -23.26
CA SER A 9 -4.85 8.74 -22.27
C SER A 9 -4.79 8.03 -20.92
N ILE A 10 -4.27 6.80 -20.87
CA ILE A 10 -4.11 6.03 -19.62
C ILE A 10 -3.01 6.67 -18.75
N SER A 11 -1.89 7.09 -19.34
CA SER A 11 -0.81 7.79 -18.64
C SER A 11 -1.18 9.17 -18.07
N ALA A 12 -2.32 9.75 -18.48
CA ALA A 12 -2.79 11.05 -17.98
C ALA A 12 -3.75 10.94 -16.78
N LEU A 13 -4.31 9.75 -16.51
CA LEU A 13 -5.15 9.47 -15.34
C LEU A 13 -4.35 8.86 -14.18
N GLY A 14 -3.22 8.21 -14.46
CA GLY A 14 -2.34 7.61 -13.44
C GLY A 14 -1.76 8.57 -12.38
N LEU A 15 -1.83 9.89 -12.59
CA LEU A 15 -1.45 10.89 -11.57
C LEU A 15 -2.57 11.21 -10.56
N CYS A 16 -3.82 10.78 -10.79
CA CYS A 16 -4.94 11.01 -9.87
C CYS A 16 -5.32 9.78 -9.04
N SER A 17 -4.98 8.57 -9.49
CA SER A 17 -5.41 7.31 -8.88
C SER A 17 -4.63 6.86 -7.63
N LEU A 18 -3.64 7.64 -7.17
CA LEU A 18 -2.73 7.27 -6.08
C LEU A 18 -3.21 7.67 -4.67
N LEU A 19 -4.20 8.56 -4.56
CA LEU A 19 -4.63 9.16 -3.31
C LEU A 19 -5.52 8.29 -2.39
N ALA A 20 -5.88 7.07 -2.81
CA ALA A 20 -6.94 6.28 -2.17
C ALA A 20 -6.57 4.81 -1.82
N LEU A 21 -5.28 4.52 -1.57
CA LEU A 21 -4.83 3.22 -1.01
C LEU A 21 -5.25 3.00 0.46
N LEU A 22 -6.25 3.73 0.96
CA LEU A 22 -6.44 4.00 2.38
C LEU A 22 -7.90 3.79 2.75
N GLY A 23 -8.17 2.63 3.36
CA GLY A 23 -9.49 2.26 3.84
C GLY A 23 -9.98 3.21 4.93
N CYS A 24 -11.01 4.00 4.59
CA CYS A 24 -11.85 4.72 5.55
C CYS A 24 -13.31 4.28 5.30
N PRO A 25 -14.00 3.68 6.29
CA PRO A 25 -15.42 3.38 6.13
C PRO A 25 -16.23 4.67 6.00
N LEU A 26 -17.12 4.71 5.01
CA LEU A 26 -18.04 5.83 4.79
C LEU A 26 -19.08 5.88 5.91
N ASP A 27 -18.82 6.73 6.92
CA ASP A 27 -19.77 6.99 7.98
C ASP A 27 -21.02 7.72 7.45
N LYS A 28 -22.19 7.28 7.94
CA LYS A 28 -23.48 7.52 7.30
C LYS A 28 -24.19 8.76 7.84
N GLU A 29 -23.77 9.94 7.37
CA GLU A 29 -24.49 11.21 7.61
C GLU A 29 -25.83 11.22 6.85
N ALA A 30 -26.94 11.01 7.56
CA ALA A 30 -28.29 11.09 7.01
C ALA A 30 -28.83 12.52 7.09
N ASP A 31 -28.84 13.22 5.96
CA ASP A 31 -29.45 14.56 5.81
C ASP A 31 -30.99 14.46 5.73
N GLU A 32 -31.68 15.01 6.74
CA GLU A 32 -33.08 15.46 6.61
C GLU A 32 -33.19 16.97 6.84
N GLY A 33 -32.77 17.76 5.85
CA GLY A 33 -33.17 19.16 5.76
C GLY A 33 -34.68 19.32 5.49
N ALA A 34 -35.38 20.12 6.31
CA ALA A 34 -35.69 21.50 5.93
C ALA A 34 -36.84 22.19 6.72
N SER A 35 -36.61 23.48 6.98
CA SER A 35 -37.59 24.59 7.02
C SER A 35 -38.54 24.77 8.22
N GLY A 36 -38.75 26.04 8.62
CA GLY A 36 -39.83 26.45 9.53
C GLY A 36 -39.48 27.58 10.50
N SER A 37 -39.64 28.85 10.08
CA SER A 37 -39.21 30.01 10.85
C SER A 37 -40.13 30.42 12.02
N SER A 38 -39.49 31.01 13.05
CA SER A 38 -39.91 32.24 13.76
C SER A 38 -40.61 32.19 15.15
N SER A 39 -40.03 33.03 16.03
CA SER A 39 -40.66 33.89 17.04
C SER A 39 -40.99 33.40 18.47
N SER A 40 -40.08 33.78 19.38
CA SER A 40 -40.36 34.64 20.56
C SER A 40 -40.70 34.05 21.94
N SER A 41 -40.06 34.69 22.94
CA SER A 41 -40.52 34.96 24.31
C SER A 41 -40.49 33.86 25.41
N SER A 42 -39.34 33.81 26.09
CA SER A 42 -39.20 34.21 27.51
C SER A 42 -39.55 33.25 28.68
N THR A 43 -38.74 33.42 29.73
CA THR A 43 -39.09 33.29 31.17
C THR A 43 -38.80 31.96 31.88
N SER A 44 -37.63 31.94 32.54
CA SER A 44 -37.37 31.45 33.91
C SER A 44 -37.67 30.00 34.33
N GLY A 45 -36.69 29.40 35.04
CA GLY A 45 -37.01 28.73 36.32
C GLY A 45 -36.29 27.43 36.66
N SER A 46 -35.25 27.56 37.49
CA SER A 46 -35.01 26.71 38.67
C SER A 46 -34.90 25.17 38.54
N GLY A 47 -33.67 24.68 38.70
CA GLY A 47 -33.37 23.75 39.80
C GLY A 47 -33.36 22.24 39.51
N PRO A 48 -32.78 21.43 40.43
CA PRO A 48 -32.08 20.20 40.03
C PRO A 48 -32.57 18.92 40.75
N THR A 49 -31.78 17.83 40.64
CA THR A 49 -31.83 16.56 41.42
C THR A 49 -33.02 15.63 41.07
N THR A 50 -32.90 14.31 40.89
CA THR A 50 -32.23 13.27 41.71
C THR A 50 -31.97 11.96 40.94
N THR A 51 -30.99 11.16 41.38
CA THR A 51 -30.88 9.68 41.21
C THR A 51 -32.13 8.96 41.77
N PRO A 52 -32.50 7.71 41.38
CA PRO A 52 -31.90 6.47 41.92
C PRO A 52 -31.97 5.26 40.92
N PRO A 53 -32.08 3.97 41.32
CA PRO A 53 -31.02 3.08 41.80
C PRO A 53 -30.92 1.73 41.03
N ALA A 54 -30.07 0.82 41.52
CA ALA A 54 -29.96 -0.58 41.08
C ALA A 54 -30.87 -1.55 41.89
N GLU A 55 -30.72 -2.86 41.61
CA GLU A 55 -31.24 -4.05 42.35
C GLU A 55 -32.70 -4.50 42.02
N SER A 56 -33.07 -5.79 42.00
CA SER A 56 -32.34 -7.09 42.05
C SER A 56 -33.27 -8.31 41.76
N SER A 57 -32.69 -9.49 41.46
CA SER A 57 -33.28 -10.86 41.60
C SER A 57 -34.46 -11.24 40.65
N SER A 58 -34.80 -12.49 40.28
CA SER A 58 -34.40 -13.90 40.56
C SER A 58 -34.68 -14.76 39.29
N GLY A 59 -34.32 -16.05 39.10
CA GLY A 59 -33.56 -17.04 39.89
C GLY A 59 -34.12 -18.49 39.76
N SER A 60 -33.26 -19.52 39.74
CA SER A 60 -33.53 -21.00 39.58
C SER A 60 -33.67 -21.52 38.13
N GLY A 61 -33.18 -22.71 37.73
CA GLY A 61 -32.37 -23.74 38.42
C GLY A 61 -32.34 -25.10 37.68
N VAL A 62 -31.59 -26.07 38.21
CA VAL A 62 -31.48 -27.54 37.94
C VAL A 62 -30.59 -28.11 36.81
N ASP A 63 -29.37 -28.50 37.20
CA ASP A 63 -28.79 -29.88 37.26
C ASP A 63 -28.86 -30.87 36.07
N GLY A 64 -27.72 -31.56 35.83
CA GLY A 64 -27.61 -32.70 34.91
C GLY A 64 -26.19 -33.25 34.66
N ASP A 65 -25.56 -33.88 35.66
CA ASP A 65 -24.28 -34.60 35.51
C ASP A 65 -24.34 -35.83 34.57
N SER A 66 -23.20 -36.22 33.96
CA SER A 66 -22.59 -37.58 34.11
C SER A 66 -21.29 -37.78 33.33
N ASP A 67 -20.32 -38.42 34.00
CA ASP A 67 -18.98 -38.87 33.60
C ASP A 67 -18.84 -39.77 32.34
N GLY A 68 -17.60 -40.05 31.89
CA GLY A 68 -17.39 -41.17 30.95
C GLY A 68 -16.02 -41.58 30.38
N THR A 69 -14.88 -41.36 31.05
CA THR A 69 -13.61 -42.16 30.92
C THR A 69 -13.15 -42.81 29.58
N GLY A 70 -12.00 -42.33 29.06
CA GLY A 70 -10.73 -43.10 28.99
C GLY A 70 -10.51 -44.25 27.98
N GLY A 71 -9.33 -44.26 27.32
CA GLY A 71 -8.80 -45.45 26.63
C GLY A 71 -7.61 -45.21 25.69
N SER A 72 -6.39 -45.54 26.13
CA SER A 72 -5.19 -45.60 25.27
C SER A 72 -4.88 -47.04 24.87
N SER A 73 -4.44 -47.28 23.62
CA SER A 73 -3.76 -48.54 23.22
C SER A 73 -2.91 -48.35 21.98
N SER A 74 -1.66 -48.81 22.04
CA SER A 74 -0.72 -48.87 20.91
C SER A 74 -0.83 -50.22 20.18
N GLY A 75 -0.52 -50.27 18.89
CA GLY A 75 -0.41 -51.53 18.15
C GLY A 75 0.18 -51.35 16.75
N GLY A 76 1.43 -51.77 16.57
CA GLY A 76 2.08 -51.81 15.25
C GLY A 76 1.86 -53.13 14.53
N GLY A 77 1.95 -53.12 13.20
CA GLY A 77 1.87 -54.33 12.37
C GLY A 77 2.43 -54.09 10.96
N SER A 78 3.66 -54.56 10.72
CA SER A 78 4.28 -54.54 9.39
C SER A 78 3.85 -55.76 8.57
N SER A 79 3.49 -55.57 7.30
CA SER A 79 3.55 -56.62 6.29
C SER A 79 3.80 -56.01 4.91
N SER A 80 4.35 -56.79 3.98
CA SER A 80 5.06 -56.30 2.80
C SER A 80 4.49 -56.81 1.47
N SER A 81 4.88 -56.12 0.40
CA SER A 81 4.83 -56.53 -1.02
C SER A 81 3.47 -56.85 -1.66
N SER A 82 3.10 -56.07 -2.67
CA SER A 82 3.27 -56.44 -4.09
C SER A 82 3.11 -55.19 -4.97
N GLY A 83 3.81 -55.13 -6.09
CA GLY A 83 3.68 -54.03 -7.05
C GLY A 83 2.57 -54.29 -8.06
N ASP A 84 1.93 -53.22 -8.52
CA ASP A 84 1.10 -53.19 -9.73
C ASP A 84 1.42 -51.87 -10.45
N ASP A 85 1.92 -51.97 -11.68
CA ASP A 85 2.25 -50.82 -12.53
C ASP A 85 0.95 -50.21 -13.09
N GLY A 86 0.27 -49.42 -12.27
CA GLY A 86 -0.90 -48.65 -12.66
C GLY A 86 -0.50 -47.27 -13.18
N GLU A 87 -0.80 -46.99 -14.45
CA GLU A 87 -0.58 -45.70 -15.09
C GLU A 87 -0.98 -44.52 -14.19
N THR A 88 0.00 -43.68 -13.82
CA THR A 88 -0.27 -42.34 -13.32
C THR A 88 -0.82 -41.51 -14.47
N GLY A 89 -2.13 -41.65 -14.71
CA GLY A 89 -2.89 -40.67 -15.47
C GLY A 89 -2.67 -39.33 -14.79
N SER A 90 -1.85 -38.48 -15.42
CA SER A 90 -1.55 -37.15 -14.93
C SER A 90 -2.85 -36.37 -14.91
N SER A 91 -3.51 -36.33 -13.76
CA SER A 91 -4.54 -35.34 -13.49
C SER A 91 -3.84 -33.99 -13.62
N GLY A 92 -4.02 -33.34 -14.77
CA GLY A 92 -3.66 -31.95 -14.94
C GLY A 92 -4.47 -31.16 -13.93
N GLY A 93 -3.89 -30.94 -12.75
CA GLY A 93 -4.18 -29.71 -12.03
C GLY A 93 -3.89 -28.59 -13.02
N MET A 94 -4.80 -27.62 -13.08
CA MET A 94 -4.48 -26.35 -13.73
C MET A 94 -3.27 -25.82 -12.97
N GLU A 95 -2.09 -25.86 -13.59
CA GLU A 95 -0.87 -25.39 -12.94
C GLU A 95 -1.09 -23.90 -12.72
N VAL A 96 -1.24 -23.52 -11.44
CA VAL A 96 -1.51 -22.13 -11.09
C VAL A 96 -0.33 -21.33 -11.62
N CYS A 97 -0.65 -20.36 -12.45
CA CYS A 97 0.30 -19.61 -13.23
C CYS A 97 1.15 -18.75 -12.27
N GLN A 98 2.32 -19.25 -11.89
CA GLN A 98 3.19 -18.58 -10.92
C GLN A 98 4.06 -17.56 -11.66
N VAL A 99 3.96 -16.29 -11.27
CA VAL A 99 4.88 -15.25 -11.73
C VAL A 99 6.27 -15.57 -11.17
N GLU A 100 7.26 -15.69 -12.04
CA GLU A 100 8.67 -15.84 -11.66
C GLU A 100 9.47 -14.69 -12.29
N LEU A 101 9.79 -13.68 -11.47
CA LEU A 101 10.58 -12.54 -11.93
C LEU A 101 12.08 -12.89 -12.00
N PRO A 102 12.84 -12.32 -12.93
CA PRO A 102 14.29 -12.38 -12.89
C PRO A 102 14.81 -11.75 -11.59
N PRO A 103 15.95 -12.22 -11.06
CA PRO A 103 16.51 -11.65 -9.84
C PRO A 103 16.80 -10.15 -10.04
N PRO A 104 16.55 -9.31 -9.02
CA PRO A 104 16.72 -7.87 -9.13
C PRO A 104 18.14 -7.49 -9.55
N PRO A 105 18.32 -6.43 -10.36
CA PRO A 105 19.64 -5.88 -10.60
C PRO A 105 20.21 -5.37 -9.27
N ALA A 106 21.49 -5.64 -9.01
CA ALA A 106 22.17 -5.02 -7.88
C ALA A 106 22.12 -3.49 -8.04
N CYS A 107 21.95 -2.74 -6.93
CA CYS A 107 22.04 -1.29 -6.97
C CYS A 107 23.31 -0.86 -7.72
N PRO A 108 23.24 0.10 -8.65
CA PRO A 108 24.45 0.72 -9.16
C PRO A 108 25.22 1.24 -7.95
N ALA A 109 26.50 0.87 -7.85
CA ALA A 109 27.35 1.43 -6.81
C ALA A 109 27.30 2.95 -6.97
N MET A 110 26.80 3.65 -5.95
CA MET A 110 26.76 5.10 -5.94
C MET A 110 28.19 5.58 -6.20
N ASP A 111 28.43 6.15 -7.38
CA ASP A 111 29.77 6.61 -7.77
C ASP A 111 30.13 7.72 -6.78
N ALA A 112 30.94 7.36 -5.78
CA ALA A 112 31.23 8.24 -4.65
C ALA A 112 31.70 9.59 -5.22
N PRO A 113 31.08 10.73 -4.83
CA PRO A 113 31.40 12.00 -5.42
C PRO A 113 32.92 12.21 -5.34
N PRO A 114 33.58 12.57 -6.46
CA PRO A 114 35.03 12.55 -6.54
C PRO A 114 35.57 13.38 -5.36
N PRO A 115 36.54 12.84 -4.59
CA PRO A 115 36.93 13.44 -3.33
C PRO A 115 37.30 14.89 -3.57
N VAL A 116 36.60 15.81 -2.91
CA VAL A 116 36.87 17.24 -3.04
C VAL A 116 38.27 17.47 -2.52
N ILE A 117 39.24 17.57 -3.43
CA ILE A 117 40.62 17.84 -3.11
C ILE A 117 40.69 19.30 -2.69
N ILE A 118 40.44 19.56 -1.40
CA ILE A 118 40.79 20.82 -0.77
C ILE A 118 42.32 20.83 -0.70
N GLU A 119 42.95 21.27 -1.78
CA GLU A 119 44.37 21.58 -1.80
C GLU A 119 44.61 22.71 -0.79
N GLY A 120 45.07 22.32 0.41
CA GLY A 120 45.19 23.22 1.54
C GLY A 120 46.33 24.21 1.39
N ASP A 121 46.02 25.42 0.91
CA ASP A 121 46.77 26.61 1.31
C ASP A 121 46.13 27.18 2.58
N TRP A 122 46.56 26.66 3.73
CA TRP A 122 46.29 27.24 5.04
C TRP A 122 47.41 28.24 5.35
N PRO A 123 47.21 29.56 5.18
CA PRO A 123 48.22 30.54 5.55
C PRO A 123 48.46 30.51 7.05
N SER A 124 49.72 30.41 7.45
CA SER A 124 50.17 30.31 8.84
C SER A 124 49.67 31.47 9.72
N PRO A 125 49.53 31.27 11.05
CA PRO A 125 49.04 32.31 11.94
C PRO A 125 49.99 33.51 11.97
N ARG A 126 49.44 34.70 11.71
CA ARG A 126 50.17 35.98 11.78
C ARG A 126 50.19 36.46 13.24
N PRO A 127 51.27 37.11 13.70
CA PRO A 127 51.39 37.52 15.09
C PRO A 127 50.44 38.68 15.42
N SER A 128 50.12 38.80 16.70
CA SER A 128 49.30 39.87 17.28
C SER A 128 49.89 41.27 17.05
N VAL A 129 49.02 42.20 16.69
CA VAL A 129 49.21 43.65 16.84
C VAL A 129 47.92 44.24 17.39
N ASP A 130 48.05 44.98 18.48
CA ASP A 130 46.96 45.68 19.17
C ASP A 130 46.77 47.12 18.64
N ASP A 131 45.70 47.75 19.15
CA ASP A 131 45.36 49.18 19.16
C ASP A 131 44.64 49.87 17.97
N ASP A 132 43.41 50.28 18.33
CA ASP A 132 42.73 51.57 18.09
C ASP A 132 42.01 51.94 16.76
N LEU A 133 40.68 51.82 16.87
CA LEU A 133 39.66 52.87 16.63
C LEU A 133 39.62 53.65 15.29
N VAL A 134 38.65 53.29 14.44
CA VAL A 134 37.66 54.25 13.91
C VAL A 134 36.29 53.55 13.87
N ALA A 135 35.22 54.26 14.24
CA ALA A 135 33.84 53.82 14.04
C ALA A 135 33.19 54.67 12.93
N ASP A 136 32.63 54.03 11.92
CA ASP A 136 31.67 54.61 10.96
C ASP A 136 30.75 53.49 10.41
N ASP A 137 29.51 53.89 10.15
CA ASP A 137 28.25 53.15 9.89
C ASP A 137 28.20 51.89 8.97
N GLU A 138 27.29 50.99 9.39
CA GLU A 138 26.34 50.18 8.58
C GLU A 138 26.83 48.93 7.78
N PRO A 139 25.93 47.95 7.48
CA PRO A 139 26.30 46.53 7.56
C PRO A 139 26.47 45.80 6.22
N GLU A 140 27.70 45.36 5.94
CA GLU A 140 27.99 44.46 4.82
C GLU A 140 27.65 43.00 5.18
N HIS A 141 26.45 42.58 4.80
CA HIS A 141 26.04 41.24 4.35
C HIS A 141 27.00 40.07 4.66
N GLY A 142 27.06 39.67 5.94
CA GLY A 142 27.57 38.36 6.38
C GLY A 142 26.48 37.28 6.44
N GLY A 143 25.41 37.42 5.65
CA GLY A 143 24.29 36.47 5.65
C GLY A 143 24.71 35.13 5.05
N ALA A 144 24.49 34.05 5.80
CA ALA A 144 24.51 32.71 5.22
C ALA A 144 23.45 32.66 4.11
N PHE A 145 23.89 32.63 2.85
CA PHE A 145 23.01 32.61 1.67
C PHE A 145 22.23 31.29 1.52
N ILE A 146 22.49 30.32 2.40
CA ILE A 146 21.63 29.19 2.66
C ILE A 146 21.06 29.40 4.07
N VAL A 147 19.99 30.18 4.16
CA VAL A 147 18.99 29.97 5.20
C VAL A 147 18.35 28.63 4.85
N GLU A 148 18.29 27.70 5.80
CA GLU A 148 17.50 26.46 5.62
C GLU A 148 16.10 26.86 5.16
N PRO A 149 15.53 26.23 4.11
CA PRO A 149 14.28 26.71 3.55
C PRO A 149 13.20 26.78 4.63
N ASP A 150 12.65 27.98 4.87
CA ASP A 150 11.62 28.25 5.91
C ASP A 150 10.25 27.56 5.61
N LEU A 151 10.23 26.60 4.69
CA LEU A 151 9.12 25.71 4.41
C LEU A 151 9.45 24.36 5.05
N PRO A 152 8.51 23.71 5.77
CA PRO A 152 8.75 22.38 6.31
C PRO A 152 9.16 21.46 5.17
N MET A 153 10.32 20.81 5.30
CA MET A 153 10.77 19.83 4.31
C MET A 153 9.76 18.69 4.32
N GLN A 154 9.01 18.54 3.22
CA GLN A 154 8.05 17.44 3.07
C GLN A 154 8.74 16.08 3.13
N PHE A 155 10.03 16.02 2.81
CA PHE A 155 10.87 14.84 2.96
C PHE A 155 12.05 15.20 3.86
N GLU A 156 12.10 14.65 5.07
CA GLU A 156 13.24 14.85 6.00
C GLU A 156 14.37 13.85 5.74
N CYS A 157 14.06 12.74 5.04
CA CYS A 157 14.96 11.63 4.76
C CYS A 157 14.52 10.86 3.48
N SER A 158 15.38 10.00 2.96
CA SER A 158 15.13 9.11 1.83
C SER A 158 14.79 7.69 2.30
N THR A 159 13.60 7.20 1.94
CA THR A 159 13.20 5.80 2.19
C THR A 159 14.09 4.80 1.46
N PHE A 160 14.71 5.20 0.34
CA PHE A 160 15.63 4.40 -0.47
C PHE A 160 17.04 4.30 0.11
N GLU A 161 17.52 5.35 0.78
CA GLU A 161 18.89 5.43 1.32
C GLU A 161 18.97 5.15 2.83
N GLN A 162 17.85 5.29 3.56
CA GLN A 162 17.77 5.14 5.02
C GLN A 162 18.80 6.02 5.76
N ASP A 163 18.90 7.28 5.33
CA ASP A 163 19.88 8.31 5.74
C ASP A 163 19.60 8.97 7.10
N CYS A 164 18.90 8.27 8.00
CA CYS A 164 18.57 8.74 9.34
C CYS A 164 19.72 8.58 10.36
N PRO A 165 19.68 9.33 11.49
CA PRO A 165 20.61 9.14 12.60
C PRO A 165 20.56 7.71 13.17
N ALA A 166 21.69 7.25 13.73
CA ALA A 166 21.78 5.92 14.30
C ALA A 166 20.78 5.71 15.47
N GLY A 167 19.82 4.80 15.27
CA GLY A 167 18.70 4.56 16.18
C GLY A 167 17.33 4.88 15.56
N ASP A 168 17.31 5.62 14.46
CA ASP A 168 16.11 5.96 13.69
C ASP A 168 16.17 5.32 12.28
N LYS A 169 15.01 5.17 11.64
CA LYS A 169 14.85 4.72 10.25
C LYS A 169 13.98 5.69 9.46
N CYS A 170 14.14 5.76 8.14
CA CYS A 170 13.35 6.65 7.31
C CYS A 170 12.01 6.02 6.96
N MET A 171 10.92 6.69 7.35
CA MET A 171 9.56 6.18 7.26
C MET A 171 8.63 7.13 6.48
N PRO A 172 7.74 6.58 5.62
CA PRO A 172 6.63 7.34 5.08
C PRO A 172 5.67 7.73 6.21
N TRP A 173 5.12 8.95 6.17
CA TRP A 173 4.11 9.39 7.12
C TRP A 173 3.17 10.45 6.54
N ASP A 174 2.07 10.70 7.25
CA ASP A 174 1.12 11.78 6.98
C ASP A 174 1.44 13.01 7.85
N ASN A 175 2.02 14.05 7.23
CA ASN A 175 2.30 15.34 7.87
C ASN A 175 1.07 16.28 7.89
N SER A 176 -0.05 15.86 7.30
CA SER A 176 -1.27 16.68 7.15
C SER A 176 -2.43 16.26 8.04
N GLY A 177 -2.43 15.03 8.56
CA GLY A 177 -3.58 14.43 9.24
C GLY A 177 -4.74 14.09 8.30
N GLY A 178 -4.49 14.05 6.98
CA GLY A 178 -5.45 13.69 5.95
C GLY A 178 -5.64 12.18 5.74
N GLY A 179 -4.90 11.35 6.49
CA GLY A 179 -4.91 9.90 6.40
C GLY A 179 -3.99 9.33 5.32
N ALA A 180 -3.16 10.13 4.64
CA ALA A 180 -2.35 9.69 3.50
C ALA A 180 -0.85 10.00 3.66
N TRP A 181 0.01 9.02 3.37
CA TRP A 181 1.47 9.19 3.34
C TRP A 181 1.86 10.23 2.29
N ASN A 182 2.26 11.42 2.72
CA ASN A 182 2.61 12.56 1.86
C ASN A 182 3.97 13.17 2.21
N ALA A 183 4.67 12.57 3.17
CA ALA A 183 5.93 13.02 3.69
C ALA A 183 6.81 11.83 4.12
N THR A 184 8.09 12.09 4.38
CA THR A 184 9.01 11.13 5.01
C THR A 184 9.63 11.77 6.25
N ARG A 185 9.91 10.96 7.28
CA ARG A 185 10.63 11.38 8.48
C ARG A 185 11.49 10.29 9.08
N CYS A 186 12.44 10.68 9.92
CA CYS A 186 13.15 9.75 10.78
C CYS A 186 12.28 9.38 11.98
N SER A 187 11.97 8.09 12.12
CA SER A 187 11.23 7.52 13.26
C SER A 187 12.10 6.51 14.01
N PRO A 188 11.97 6.39 15.34
CA PRO A 188 12.78 5.46 16.12
C PRO A 188 12.62 4.00 15.67
N VAL A 189 13.73 3.26 15.61
CA VAL A 189 13.72 1.80 15.43
C VAL A 189 13.32 1.15 16.75
N ALA A 190 12.39 0.21 16.71
CA ALA A 190 11.96 -0.53 17.90
C ALA A 190 13.12 -1.32 18.54
N ALA A 191 13.05 -1.53 19.86
CA ALA A 191 14.09 -2.23 20.60
C ALA A 191 14.27 -3.72 20.23
N MET A 192 13.27 -4.31 19.57
CA MET A 192 13.28 -5.66 19.00
C MET A 192 12.53 -5.60 17.66
N PRO A 193 13.18 -5.17 16.58
CA PRO A 193 12.49 -4.88 15.33
C PRO A 193 12.05 -6.16 14.61
N GLY A 194 10.79 -6.16 14.15
CA GLY A 194 10.20 -7.20 13.30
C GLY A 194 10.90 -7.27 11.94
N GLN A 195 11.12 -8.48 11.46
CA GLN A 195 11.78 -8.75 10.18
C GLN A 195 10.75 -8.84 9.04
N LEU A 196 11.23 -8.96 7.80
CA LEU A 196 10.35 -9.07 6.63
C LEU A 196 9.37 -10.25 6.77
N GLY A 197 8.07 -9.95 6.69
CA GLY A 197 6.99 -10.93 6.84
C GLY A 197 6.55 -11.21 8.29
N ASP A 198 7.19 -10.62 9.31
CA ASP A 198 6.68 -10.66 10.68
C ASP A 198 5.42 -9.78 10.84
N SER A 199 4.55 -10.16 11.78
CA SER A 199 3.44 -9.31 12.21
C SER A 199 3.96 -8.08 12.95
N CYS A 200 3.39 -6.91 12.66
CA CYS A 200 3.82 -5.63 13.22
C CYS A 200 2.65 -4.84 13.83
N THR A 201 2.99 -3.80 14.59
CA THR A 201 2.06 -2.84 15.20
C THR A 201 2.52 -1.41 14.93
N VAL A 202 1.57 -0.52 14.61
CA VAL A 202 1.83 0.93 14.51
C VAL A 202 1.53 1.67 15.82
N GLU A 203 2.22 2.78 16.09
CA GLU A 203 1.79 3.72 17.14
C GLU A 203 0.88 4.81 16.55
N GLY A 204 -0.37 4.90 17.01
CA GLY A 204 -1.33 5.90 16.56
C GLY A 204 -2.16 5.42 15.36
N ALA A 205 -1.93 6.01 14.19
CA ALA A 205 -2.61 5.64 12.94
C ALA A 205 -1.66 4.86 12.01
N GLY A 206 -2.19 4.09 11.06
CA GLY A 206 -1.38 3.37 10.05
C GLY A 206 -0.44 4.27 9.24
N THR A 207 -0.78 5.55 9.10
CA THR A 207 0.05 6.57 8.43
C THR A 207 0.92 7.39 9.38
N SER A 208 1.04 7.02 10.65
CA SER A 208 1.82 7.79 11.63
C SER A 208 3.32 7.79 11.34
N GLY A 209 3.82 6.79 10.62
CA GLY A 209 5.24 6.55 10.39
C GLY A 209 6.00 5.98 11.58
N VAL A 210 5.33 5.54 12.66
CA VAL A 210 5.94 4.76 13.76
C VAL A 210 5.39 3.34 13.72
N ASP A 211 6.29 2.36 13.62
CA ASP A 211 5.99 0.94 13.75
C ASP A 211 7.15 0.19 14.40
N ASP A 212 6.95 -1.11 14.63
CA ASP A 212 7.95 -2.01 15.21
C ASP A 212 8.76 -2.83 14.20
N CYS A 213 8.74 -2.50 12.89
CA CYS A 213 9.55 -3.16 11.86
C CYS A 213 11.00 -2.65 11.83
N ASP A 214 11.91 -3.42 11.24
CA ASP A 214 13.34 -3.05 11.09
C ASP A 214 13.59 -1.90 10.09
N VAL A 215 14.84 -1.46 10.01
CA VAL A 215 15.34 -0.46 9.03
C VAL A 215 15.09 -0.96 7.61
N GLY A 216 14.56 -0.09 6.74
CA GLY A 216 14.18 -0.46 5.37
C GLY A 216 12.91 -1.31 5.28
N LEU A 217 12.18 -1.49 6.39
CA LEU A 217 10.87 -2.13 6.41
C LEU A 217 9.81 -1.16 6.95
N MET A 218 8.55 -1.34 6.55
CA MET A 218 7.39 -0.66 7.14
C MET A 218 6.24 -1.62 7.42
N CYS A 219 5.43 -1.26 8.41
CA CYS A 219 4.18 -1.97 8.71
C CYS A 219 3.11 -1.60 7.69
N TRP A 220 2.63 -2.60 6.95
CA TRP A 220 1.69 -2.46 5.84
C TRP A 220 0.42 -3.29 6.08
N ASP A 221 -0.64 -2.94 5.36
CA ASP A 221 -1.97 -3.56 5.47
C ASP A 221 -2.49 -3.50 6.92
N VAL A 222 -2.42 -2.30 7.49
CA VAL A 222 -2.66 -2.06 8.91
C VAL A 222 -4.17 -1.98 9.17
N ASP A 223 -4.67 -2.94 9.94
CA ASP A 223 -6.04 -2.93 10.44
C ASP A 223 -6.28 -1.69 11.34
N ALA A 224 -7.28 -0.88 10.99
CA ALA A 224 -7.53 0.40 11.63
C ALA A 224 -8.06 0.26 13.08
N GLU A 225 -8.64 -0.88 13.46
CA GLU A 225 -9.14 -1.11 14.82
C GLU A 225 -8.03 -1.58 15.79
N SER A 226 -7.17 -2.51 15.35
CA SER A 226 -6.13 -3.12 16.19
C SER A 226 -4.74 -2.51 16.01
N GLY A 227 -4.50 -1.76 14.93
CA GLY A 227 -3.19 -1.19 14.60
C GLY A 227 -2.16 -2.23 14.15
N GLN A 228 -2.58 -3.45 13.82
CA GLN A 228 -1.70 -4.55 13.42
C GLN A 228 -1.62 -4.67 11.89
N GLY A 229 -0.44 -5.02 11.38
CA GLY A 229 -0.19 -5.29 9.96
C GLY A 229 0.92 -6.33 9.76
N THR A 230 1.57 -6.29 8.59
CA THR A 230 2.77 -7.11 8.28
C THR A 230 3.95 -6.23 7.85
N CYS A 231 5.16 -6.54 8.32
CA CYS A 231 6.37 -5.86 7.87
C CYS A 231 6.68 -6.20 6.40
N ILE A 232 6.65 -5.19 5.52
CA ILE A 232 7.08 -5.30 4.12
C ILE A 232 8.33 -4.46 3.85
N GLU A 233 9.02 -4.77 2.76
CA GLU A 233 10.22 -4.06 2.32
C GLU A 233 9.89 -2.68 1.71
N LEU A 234 10.66 -1.66 2.09
CA LEU A 234 10.71 -0.37 1.39
C LEU A 234 11.64 -0.49 0.18
N CYS A 235 11.32 0.22 -0.90
CA CYS A 235 12.14 0.27 -2.09
C CYS A 235 13.57 0.76 -1.79
N SER A 236 14.56 0.13 -2.42
CA SER A 236 15.97 0.45 -2.26
C SER A 236 16.61 0.99 -3.56
N CYS A 237 17.89 1.38 -3.48
CA CYS A 237 18.67 2.05 -4.52
C CYS A 237 18.25 3.51 -4.79
N SER A 238 17.37 3.79 -5.76
CA SER A 238 16.90 5.15 -6.06
C SER A 238 15.54 5.14 -6.78
N PRO A 239 14.80 6.26 -6.84
CA PRO A 239 13.53 6.35 -7.56
C PRO A 239 13.63 6.02 -9.06
N GLU A 240 14.78 6.27 -9.70
CA GLU A 240 15.01 6.01 -11.13
C GLU A 240 15.42 4.56 -11.44
N ASN A 241 15.94 3.83 -10.45
CA ASN A 241 16.28 2.41 -10.55
C ASN A 241 15.90 1.71 -9.23
N PRO A 242 14.60 1.59 -8.93
CA PRO A 242 14.12 1.12 -7.64
C PRO A 242 14.21 -0.42 -7.58
N VAL A 243 14.62 -0.95 -6.43
CA VAL A 243 14.86 -2.39 -6.25
C VAL A 243 14.22 -2.91 -4.98
N CYS A 244 13.61 -4.09 -5.11
CA CYS A 244 13.21 -4.97 -4.01
C CYS A 244 14.14 -6.18 -3.95
N ASN A 245 14.53 -6.60 -2.76
CA ASN A 245 15.41 -7.75 -2.54
C ASN A 245 14.62 -9.05 -2.33
N ALA A 246 13.35 -8.95 -1.92
CA ALA A 246 12.44 -10.10 -1.87
C ALA A 246 12.17 -10.67 -3.28
N ALA A 247 11.99 -11.99 -3.38
CA ALA A 247 11.66 -12.64 -4.64
C ALA A 247 10.22 -12.34 -5.06
N ASN A 248 9.98 -12.18 -6.36
CA ASN A 248 8.67 -11.89 -6.96
C ASN A 248 7.96 -10.64 -6.40
N THR A 249 8.71 -9.68 -5.87
CA THR A 249 8.19 -8.33 -5.55
C THR A 249 8.75 -7.30 -6.52
N THR A 250 8.06 -6.16 -6.64
CA THR A 250 8.57 -4.98 -7.34
C THR A 250 8.06 -3.71 -6.67
N CYS A 251 8.69 -2.59 -7.01
CA CYS A 251 8.45 -1.30 -6.39
C CYS A 251 7.17 -0.63 -6.89
N ALA A 252 6.20 -0.49 -5.99
CA ALA A 252 5.11 0.47 -6.11
C ALA A 252 5.57 1.81 -5.50
N ILE A 253 5.75 2.82 -6.36
CA ILE A 253 6.10 4.18 -5.95
C ILE A 253 4.87 5.07 -6.10
N SER A 254 4.49 5.75 -5.03
CA SER A 254 3.26 6.51 -4.89
C SER A 254 3.48 7.82 -4.11
N ASN A 255 2.52 8.74 -4.22
CA ASN A 255 2.49 10.04 -3.53
C ASN A 255 3.81 10.81 -3.67
N GLU A 256 4.19 11.10 -4.91
CA GLU A 256 5.41 11.85 -5.26
C GLU A 256 6.72 11.22 -4.73
N GLY A 257 6.70 9.93 -4.42
CA GLY A 257 7.83 9.19 -3.86
C GLY A 257 7.80 9.05 -2.33
N ALA A 258 6.80 9.64 -1.66
CA ALA A 258 6.62 9.48 -0.21
C ALA A 258 6.46 8.01 0.18
N LEU A 259 5.62 7.26 -0.55
CA LEU A 259 5.40 5.83 -0.33
C LEU A 259 6.10 5.05 -1.45
N ALA A 260 7.17 4.34 -1.12
CA ALA A 260 7.90 3.48 -2.05
C ALA A 260 8.08 2.09 -1.43
N ILE A 261 7.23 1.15 -1.81
CA ILE A 261 7.07 -0.16 -1.17
C ILE A 261 7.19 -1.31 -2.15
N CYS A 262 7.69 -2.44 -1.65
CA CYS A 262 7.85 -3.68 -2.39
C CYS A 262 6.63 -4.57 -2.22
N LEU A 263 5.80 -4.66 -3.27
CA LEU A 263 4.59 -5.48 -3.27
C LEU A 263 4.79 -6.75 -4.12
N PRO A 264 4.17 -7.90 -3.72
CA PRO A 264 4.18 -9.11 -4.53
C PRO A 264 3.54 -8.90 -5.90
N VAL A 265 4.17 -9.42 -6.96
CA VAL A 265 3.59 -9.49 -8.29
C VAL A 265 2.65 -10.69 -8.38
N CYS A 266 1.50 -10.50 -8.99
CA CYS A 266 0.39 -11.46 -9.01
C CYS A 266 -0.25 -11.52 -10.39
N SER A 267 -1.14 -12.49 -10.63
CA SER A 267 -1.99 -12.53 -11.82
C SER A 267 -3.46 -12.36 -11.42
N PRO A 268 -4.22 -11.42 -12.04
CA PRO A 268 -5.65 -11.24 -11.74
C PRO A 268 -6.51 -12.41 -12.23
N LEU A 269 -5.93 -13.39 -12.93
CA LEU A 269 -6.59 -14.64 -13.31
C LEU A 269 -6.49 -15.72 -12.21
N ASP A 270 -5.67 -15.51 -11.19
CA ASP A 270 -5.56 -16.40 -10.02
C ASP A 270 -6.14 -15.72 -8.77
N PRO A 271 -7.33 -16.14 -8.28
CA PRO A 271 -7.91 -15.58 -7.05
C PRO A 271 -7.15 -15.99 -5.78
N GLY A 272 -6.16 -16.89 -5.87
CA GLY A 272 -5.28 -17.28 -4.77
C GLY A 272 -3.92 -16.58 -4.73
N ALA A 273 -3.65 -15.63 -5.64
CA ALA A 273 -2.33 -15.04 -5.80
C ALA A 273 -1.90 -14.08 -4.67
N CYS A 274 -2.85 -13.56 -3.90
CA CYS A 274 -2.62 -12.56 -2.85
C CYS A 274 -3.06 -13.05 -1.47
N ALA A 275 -2.59 -12.37 -0.42
CA ALA A 275 -2.97 -12.67 0.96
C ALA A 275 -4.45 -12.37 1.23
N THR A 276 -5.00 -12.94 2.30
CA THR A 276 -6.37 -12.63 2.76
C THR A 276 -6.53 -11.13 3.00
N GLY A 277 -7.55 -10.50 2.42
CA GLY A 277 -7.77 -9.05 2.49
C GLY A 277 -7.07 -8.25 1.40
N GLN A 278 -6.33 -8.91 0.51
CA GLN A 278 -5.67 -8.31 -0.65
C GLN A 278 -6.15 -8.95 -1.95
N ALA A 279 -6.06 -8.19 -3.04
CA ALA A 279 -6.32 -8.69 -4.38
C ALA A 279 -5.33 -8.10 -5.39
N CYS A 280 -5.40 -8.63 -6.61
CA CYS A 280 -4.41 -8.39 -7.63
C CYS A 280 -4.82 -7.24 -8.57
N TYR A 281 -4.17 -6.09 -8.44
CA TYR A 281 -4.58 -4.85 -9.10
C TYR A 281 -3.52 -4.30 -10.06
N PRO A 282 -3.93 -3.59 -11.14
CA PRO A 282 -3.01 -3.00 -12.10
C PRO A 282 -2.37 -1.74 -11.49
N ILE A 283 -1.13 -1.86 -11.02
CA ILE A 283 -0.39 -0.81 -10.31
C ILE A 283 0.92 -0.55 -11.06
N GLY A 284 1.06 0.67 -11.58
CA GLY A 284 2.12 1.00 -12.53
C GLY A 284 1.94 0.23 -13.85
N ASP A 285 3.02 -0.38 -14.32
CA ASP A 285 3.06 -1.14 -15.58
C ASP A 285 2.84 -2.66 -15.39
N THR A 286 2.40 -3.11 -14.21
CA THR A 286 2.21 -4.55 -13.87
C THR A 286 1.04 -4.76 -12.91
N PHE A 287 0.86 -5.99 -12.41
CA PHE A 287 -0.16 -6.36 -11.44
C PHE A 287 0.46 -6.69 -10.08
N LEU A 288 0.00 -6.02 -9.01
CA LEU A 288 0.54 -6.15 -7.65
C LEU A 288 -0.57 -6.49 -6.65
N CYS A 289 -0.23 -7.26 -5.62
CA CYS A 289 -1.10 -7.46 -4.47
C CYS A 289 -1.17 -6.19 -3.64
N ALA A 290 -2.38 -5.66 -3.45
CA ALA A 290 -2.66 -4.53 -2.58
C ALA A 290 -3.98 -4.74 -1.82
N PRO A 291 -4.24 -3.99 -0.72
CA PRO A 291 -5.46 -4.12 0.06
C PRO A 291 -6.72 -3.94 -0.77
N ASP A 292 -7.64 -4.89 -0.63
CA ASP A 292 -8.94 -4.90 -1.29
C ASP A 292 -9.88 -3.90 -0.59
N ALA A 293 -10.56 -3.08 -1.41
CA ALA A 293 -11.50 -2.06 -0.96
C ALA A 293 -12.85 -2.12 -1.72
N SER A 294 -13.18 -3.23 -2.39
CA SER A 294 -14.47 -3.39 -3.08
C SER A 294 -15.65 -3.46 -2.10
N GLY A 295 -15.48 -4.20 -0.99
CA GLY A 295 -16.48 -4.36 0.06
C GLY A 295 -17.68 -5.19 -0.40
N ASP A 296 -18.89 -4.64 -0.27
CA ASP A 296 -20.15 -5.26 -0.75
C ASP A 296 -20.50 -4.84 -2.20
N LEU A 297 -19.66 -4.03 -2.86
CA LEU A 297 -19.82 -3.50 -4.22
C LEU A 297 -18.60 -3.87 -5.08
N GLY A 298 -18.57 -3.45 -6.35
CA GLY A 298 -17.41 -3.66 -7.23
C GLY A 298 -17.59 -4.82 -8.21
N LEU A 299 -18.84 -5.25 -8.40
CA LEU A 299 -19.23 -6.29 -9.35
C LEU A 299 -19.03 -5.83 -10.81
N ALA A 300 -19.05 -6.77 -11.75
CA ALA A 300 -18.85 -6.46 -13.16
C ALA A 300 -19.93 -5.48 -13.69
N GLY A 301 -19.49 -4.28 -14.09
CA GLY A 301 -20.33 -3.17 -14.53
C GLY A 301 -20.62 -2.10 -13.47
N ASP A 302 -20.27 -2.32 -12.20
CA ASP A 302 -20.39 -1.32 -11.15
C ASP A 302 -19.42 -0.15 -11.38
N PRO A 303 -19.78 1.09 -11.03
CA PRO A 303 -18.91 2.25 -11.17
C PRO A 303 -17.72 2.18 -10.23
N CYS A 304 -16.54 2.58 -10.71
CA CYS A 304 -15.30 2.64 -9.95
C CYS A 304 -14.56 3.95 -10.23
N GLU A 305 -13.85 4.45 -9.22
CA GLU A 305 -12.97 5.62 -9.31
C GLU A 305 -11.51 5.30 -8.92
N TYR A 306 -11.27 4.11 -8.36
CA TYR A 306 -9.97 3.64 -7.87
C TYR A 306 -9.69 2.22 -8.35
N VAL A 307 -8.42 1.81 -8.37
CA VAL A 307 -8.02 0.51 -8.93
C VAL A 307 -8.47 -0.67 -8.08
N ASN A 308 -8.63 -0.46 -6.76
CA ASN A 308 -8.87 -1.49 -5.75
C ASN A 308 -10.31 -1.53 -5.20
N VAL A 309 -11.26 -0.83 -5.82
CA VAL A 309 -12.70 -0.90 -5.46
C VAL A 309 -13.51 -1.85 -6.35
N CYS A 310 -12.81 -2.67 -7.15
CA CYS A 310 -13.40 -3.75 -7.94
C CYS A 310 -13.06 -5.09 -7.28
N ASP A 311 -14.01 -6.02 -7.35
CA ASP A 311 -13.85 -7.36 -6.77
C ASP A 311 -12.61 -8.10 -7.31
N PRO A 312 -12.03 -9.04 -6.55
CA PRO A 312 -10.88 -9.84 -6.99
C PRO A 312 -11.09 -10.48 -8.38
N GLY A 313 -10.18 -10.16 -9.31
CA GLY A 313 -10.25 -10.58 -10.72
C GLY A 313 -11.00 -9.61 -11.64
N LEU A 314 -11.45 -8.46 -11.14
CA LEU A 314 -12.01 -7.36 -11.92
C LEU A 314 -11.08 -6.14 -11.86
N LEU A 315 -11.03 -5.38 -12.96
CA LEU A 315 -10.16 -4.23 -13.16
C LEU A 315 -11.02 -2.98 -13.37
N CYS A 316 -10.68 -1.88 -12.70
CA CYS A 316 -11.35 -0.60 -12.95
C CYS A 316 -10.91 -0.02 -14.32
N LEU A 317 -11.83 0.03 -15.29
CA LEU A 317 -11.58 0.57 -16.63
C LEU A 317 -12.36 1.84 -16.88
N GLY A 318 -11.87 2.70 -17.79
CA GLY A 318 -12.61 3.89 -18.24
C GLY A 318 -14.00 3.54 -18.80
N ALA A 319 -14.95 4.47 -18.64
CA ALA A 319 -16.36 4.25 -19.00
C ALA A 319 -16.61 3.91 -20.48
N ASP A 320 -15.66 4.19 -21.39
CA ASP A 320 -15.70 3.80 -22.80
C ASP A 320 -15.38 2.32 -23.05
N ALA A 321 -14.62 1.68 -22.15
CA ALA A 321 -14.29 0.25 -22.20
C ALA A 321 -15.42 -0.67 -21.69
N VAL A 322 -16.39 -0.14 -20.93
CA VAL A 322 -17.45 -0.91 -20.29
C VAL A 322 -18.84 -0.46 -20.80
N PRO A 323 -19.49 -1.23 -21.70
CA PRO A 323 -20.79 -0.86 -22.28
C PRO A 323 -21.86 -0.61 -21.21
N GLY A 324 -22.39 0.62 -21.17
CA GLY A 324 -23.42 1.03 -20.22
C GLY A 324 -22.89 1.54 -18.88
N CYS A 325 -21.58 1.77 -18.75
CA CYS A 325 -20.99 2.33 -17.54
C CYS A 325 -21.63 3.68 -17.15
N ALA A 326 -21.90 3.85 -15.84
CA ALA A 326 -22.55 5.03 -15.29
C ALA A 326 -21.60 5.97 -14.52
N GLY A 327 -20.34 5.57 -14.31
CA GLY A 327 -19.30 6.33 -13.59
C GLY A 327 -18.22 6.92 -14.49
N LEU A 328 -17.09 7.31 -13.90
CA LEU A 328 -15.87 7.69 -14.63
C LEU A 328 -15.14 6.44 -15.16
N GLY A 329 -15.09 5.40 -14.33
CA GLY A 329 -14.79 4.04 -14.75
C GLY A 329 -15.86 3.06 -14.27
N CYS A 330 -15.78 1.81 -14.75
CA CYS A 330 -16.53 0.67 -14.22
C CYS A 330 -15.67 -0.59 -14.14
N CYS A 331 -16.00 -1.47 -13.21
CA CYS A 331 -15.31 -2.73 -12.98
C CYS A 331 -15.55 -3.70 -14.15
N SER A 332 -14.48 -4.22 -14.73
CA SER A 332 -14.54 -5.16 -15.84
C SER A 332 -13.68 -6.39 -15.61
N PRO A 333 -14.16 -7.61 -15.94
CA PRO A 333 -13.41 -8.83 -15.65
C PRO A 333 -12.05 -8.90 -16.36
N ALA A 334 -11.03 -9.37 -15.64
CA ALA A 334 -9.85 -9.96 -16.26
C ALA A 334 -10.24 -11.26 -16.99
N CYS A 335 -9.49 -11.62 -18.03
CA CYS A 335 -9.79 -12.77 -18.87
C CYS A 335 -8.53 -13.36 -19.54
N SER A 336 -8.64 -14.58 -20.06
CA SER A 336 -7.62 -15.23 -20.88
C SER A 336 -7.89 -14.95 -22.37
N PRO A 337 -7.01 -14.25 -23.11
CA PRO A 337 -7.22 -13.97 -24.53
C PRO A 337 -7.28 -15.24 -25.37
N GLY A 338 -8.36 -15.38 -26.14
CA GLY A 338 -8.63 -16.55 -26.99
C GLY A 338 -9.73 -17.48 -26.45
N ASP A 339 -10.13 -17.30 -25.19
CA ASP A 339 -11.35 -17.89 -24.61
C ASP A 339 -12.54 -16.91 -24.75
N ASP A 340 -13.78 -17.43 -24.71
CA ASP A 340 -15.00 -16.59 -24.73
C ASP A 340 -15.13 -15.68 -23.49
N GLY A 341 -14.39 -15.99 -22.42
CA GLY A 341 -14.19 -15.14 -21.23
C GLY A 341 -15.43 -14.91 -20.35
N PRO A 342 -15.25 -14.28 -19.17
CA PRO A 342 -16.35 -13.81 -18.31
C PRO A 342 -16.94 -12.45 -18.76
N CYS A 343 -16.73 -12.04 -20.03
CA CYS A 343 -16.98 -10.67 -20.48
C CYS A 343 -18.45 -10.26 -20.53
N LEU A 344 -18.73 -8.99 -20.24
CA LEU A 344 -20.09 -8.44 -20.30
C LEU A 344 -20.59 -8.33 -21.75
N PRO A 345 -21.91 -8.34 -21.99
CA PRO A 345 -22.48 -8.21 -23.33
C PRO A 345 -21.98 -6.95 -24.06
N GLY A 346 -21.33 -7.15 -25.22
CA GLY A 346 -20.74 -6.06 -26.00
C GLY A 346 -19.27 -5.79 -25.72
N GLN A 347 -18.62 -6.58 -24.86
CA GLN A 347 -17.17 -6.62 -24.70
C GLN A 347 -16.53 -7.81 -25.44
N THR A 348 -15.21 -7.81 -25.53
CA THR A 348 -14.36 -8.92 -26.00
C THR A 348 -13.10 -8.96 -25.14
N CYS A 349 -12.53 -10.15 -24.94
CA CYS A 349 -11.28 -10.29 -24.20
C CYS A 349 -10.10 -9.86 -25.07
N GLU A 350 -9.47 -8.74 -24.74
CA GLU A 350 -8.27 -8.21 -25.42
C GLU A 350 -7.04 -8.38 -24.52
N PRO A 351 -5.84 -8.70 -25.05
CA PRO A 351 -4.61 -8.77 -24.27
C PRO A 351 -4.31 -7.44 -23.54
N TRP A 352 -3.92 -7.54 -22.26
CA TRP A 352 -3.53 -6.37 -21.46
C TRP A 352 -2.20 -5.79 -21.94
N PHE A 353 -1.19 -6.65 -22.06
CA PHE A 353 0.15 -6.27 -22.52
C PHE A 353 0.23 -6.22 -24.05
N GLU A 354 1.06 -5.31 -24.57
CA GLU A 354 1.47 -5.38 -25.98
C GLU A 354 2.38 -6.60 -26.22
N PRO A 355 2.40 -7.17 -27.44
CA PRO A 355 3.21 -8.35 -27.74
C PRO A 355 4.69 -8.15 -27.41
N GLY A 356 5.19 -8.90 -26.42
CA GLY A 356 6.56 -8.82 -25.93
C GLY A 356 6.82 -7.78 -24.84
N MET A 357 5.78 -7.15 -24.26
CA MET A 357 5.88 -6.20 -23.14
C MET A 357 5.44 -6.77 -21.79
N ALA A 358 4.97 -8.02 -21.73
CA ALA A 358 4.63 -8.66 -20.46
C ALA A 358 5.91 -8.91 -19.62
N PRO A 359 5.91 -8.63 -18.30
CA PRO A 359 7.08 -8.84 -17.44
C PRO A 359 7.52 -10.31 -17.35
N ASP A 360 6.58 -11.23 -17.46
CA ASP A 360 6.81 -12.67 -17.47
C ASP A 360 5.79 -13.40 -18.39
N GLU A 361 5.99 -14.69 -18.64
CA GLU A 361 5.11 -15.48 -19.52
C GLU A 361 3.69 -15.64 -18.94
N CYS A 362 3.55 -15.67 -17.61
CA CYS A 362 2.27 -15.77 -16.94
C CYS A 362 1.41 -14.51 -17.13
N LEU A 363 1.98 -13.34 -16.87
CA LEU A 363 1.33 -12.06 -17.13
C LEU A 363 1.03 -11.85 -18.63
N GLY A 364 1.79 -12.48 -19.52
CA GLY A 364 1.52 -12.52 -20.96
C GLY A 364 0.18 -13.15 -21.36
N MET A 365 -0.42 -13.97 -20.49
CA MET A 365 -1.75 -14.56 -20.66
C MET A 365 -2.88 -13.69 -20.08
N VAL A 366 -2.57 -12.54 -19.46
CA VAL A 366 -3.57 -11.64 -18.89
C VAL A 366 -4.17 -10.76 -19.99
N GLY A 367 -5.49 -10.87 -20.13
CA GLY A 367 -6.34 -9.97 -20.89
C GLY A 367 -7.37 -9.27 -20.01
N VAL A 368 -8.10 -8.35 -20.62
CA VAL A 368 -9.24 -7.68 -19.99
C VAL A 368 -10.42 -7.62 -20.95
N CYS A 369 -11.62 -7.80 -20.40
CA CYS A 369 -12.86 -7.58 -21.12
C CYS A 369 -13.02 -6.08 -21.40
N THR A 370 -13.09 -5.70 -22.69
CA THR A 370 -13.24 -4.31 -23.10
C THR A 370 -14.15 -4.18 -24.32
N ALA A 371 -14.73 -3.00 -24.53
CA ALA A 371 -15.51 -2.71 -25.73
C ALA A 371 -14.62 -2.81 -27.00
N PRO A 372 -15.09 -3.43 -28.09
CA PRO A 372 -14.34 -3.54 -29.34
C PRO A 372 -13.93 -2.17 -29.92
N VAL A 373 -12.67 -2.07 -30.38
CA VAL A 373 -12.03 -0.85 -30.93
C VAL A 373 -12.17 -0.65 -32.44
#